data_AF-A0A966B7Z9-F1
#
_entry.id   AF-A0A966B7Z9-F1
#
_cell.length_a   1.000
_cell.length_b   1.000
_cell.length_c   1.000
_cell.angle_alpha   90.00
_cell.angle_beta   90.00
_cell.angle_gamma   90.00
#
_symmetry.space_group_name_H-M   'P 1'
#
loop_
_entity.id
_entity.type
_entity.pdbx_description
1 polymer ?
#
loop_
_entity_poly.entity_id
_entity_poly.type
_entity_poly.pdbx_seq_one_letter_code
_entity_poly.pdbx_strand_id
1 'polypeptide(L)'
;MFSYERLTDPEVRRLLGRIHLGHDTTADALYFNEQRLLYTVEIQLTDGRRFSRESSSSPVIDQLDQLDDLDALIGALVPASSR
;
A
#
# COMPACT_ATOMS: atom_id res chain seq x y z
N MET A 1 -5.42 -2.40 -15.73
CA MET A 1 -5.65 -1.05 -16.30
C MET A 1 -6.50 -0.26 -15.31
N PHE A 2 -6.05 0.88 -14.82
CA PHE A 2 -6.79 1.69 -13.84
C PHE A 2 -7.97 2.39 -14.52
N SER A 3 -9.20 2.19 -14.03
CA SER A 3 -10.38 2.92 -14.54
C SER A 3 -10.51 4.27 -13.82
N TYR A 4 -10.74 5.32 -14.60
CA TYR A 4 -10.89 6.68 -14.08
C TYR A 4 -12.05 6.80 -13.08
N GLU A 5 -13.06 5.93 -13.23
CA GLU A 5 -14.22 5.84 -12.34
C GLU A 5 -13.82 5.52 -10.89
N ARG A 6 -12.80 4.67 -10.66
CA ARG A 6 -12.31 4.37 -9.32
C ARG A 6 -11.59 5.55 -8.64
N LEU A 7 -11.04 6.48 -9.42
CA LEU A 7 -10.41 7.71 -8.89
C LEU A 7 -11.43 8.77 -8.47
N THR A 8 -12.68 8.63 -8.91
CA THR A 8 -13.80 9.48 -8.50
C THR A 8 -14.56 8.94 -7.30
N ASP A 9 -14.26 7.72 -6.84
CA ASP A 9 -14.86 7.14 -5.64
C ASP A 9 -14.54 8.01 -4.40
N PRO A 10 -15.57 8.50 -3.68
CA PRO A 10 -15.39 9.31 -2.48
C PRO A 10 -14.57 8.61 -1.39
N GLU A 11 -14.72 7.29 -1.22
CA GLU A 11 -13.98 6.52 -0.22
C GLU A 11 -12.50 6.41 -0.58
N VAL A 12 -12.20 6.14 -1.84
CA VAL A 12 -10.81 6.12 -2.33
C VAL A 12 -10.17 7.50 -2.15
N ARG A 13 -10.87 8.58 -2.52
CA ARG A 13 -10.38 9.95 -2.32
C ARG A 13 -10.16 10.30 -0.85
N ARG A 14 -11.07 9.86 0.04
CA ARG A 14 -10.95 10.06 1.48
C ARG A 14 -9.72 9.35 2.05
N LEU A 15 -9.43 8.14 1.58
CA LEU A 15 -8.24 7.38 1.99
C LEU A 15 -6.95 8.00 1.46
N LEU A 16 -6.91 8.40 0.19
CA LEU A 16 -5.76 9.10 -0.40
C LEU A 16 -5.40 10.37 0.38
N GLY A 17 -6.39 11.12 0.86
CA GLY A 17 -6.17 12.31 1.68
C GLY A 17 -5.52 12.07 3.05
N ARG A 18 -5.37 10.82 3.48
CA ARG A 18 -4.72 10.41 4.74
C ARG A 18 -3.32 9.83 4.53
N ILE A 19 -2.88 9.68 3.28
CA ILE A 19 -1.57 9.13 2.97
C ILE A 19 -0.51 10.20 3.21
N HIS A 20 0.53 9.82 3.96
CA HIS A 20 1.74 10.62 4.13
C HIS A 20 2.88 9.90 3.44
N LEU A 21 3.62 10.62 2.59
CA LEU A 21 4.80 10.10 1.92
C LEU A 21 6.04 10.48 2.72
N GLY A 22 6.74 9.48 3.22
CA GLY A 22 8.07 9.62 3.82
C GLY A 22 9.16 9.32 2.79
N HIS A 23 10.31 9.93 2.96
CA HIS A 23 11.50 9.64 2.17
C HIS A 23 12.45 8.77 2.99
N ASP A 24 12.87 7.62 2.44
CA ASP A 24 13.81 6.70 3.07
C ASP A 24 15.12 6.67 2.28
N THR A 25 16.15 7.29 2.85
CA THR A 25 17.48 7.35 2.25
C THR A 25 18.14 5.99 2.08
N THR A 26 17.71 4.98 2.87
CA THR A 26 18.21 3.60 2.78
C THR A 26 17.65 2.93 1.54
N ALA A 27 16.35 3.11 1.27
CA ALA A 27 15.70 2.63 0.07
C ALA A 27 16.32 3.26 -1.19
N ASP A 28 16.61 4.57 -1.14
CA ASP A 28 17.29 5.28 -2.23
C ASP A 28 18.70 4.71 -2.50
N ALA A 29 19.47 4.45 -1.44
CA ALA A 29 20.81 3.87 -1.57
C ALA A 29 20.75 2.45 -2.16
N LEU A 30 19.77 1.64 -1.76
CA LEU A 30 19.55 0.30 -2.32
C LEU A 30 19.14 0.37 -3.79
N TYR A 31 18.27 1.31 -4.15
CA TYR A 31 17.89 1.51 -5.53
C TYR A 31 19.07 1.98 -6.38
N PHE A 32 19.87 2.93 -5.92
CA PHE A 32 21.02 3.41 -6.70
C PHE A 32 22.08 2.31 -6.92
N ASN A 33 22.41 1.56 -5.87
CA ASN A 33 23.52 0.59 -5.91
C ASN A 33 23.12 -0.77 -6.48
N GLU A 34 21.94 -1.27 -6.13
CA GLU A 34 21.49 -2.64 -6.47
C GLU A 34 20.32 -2.64 -7.45
N GLN A 35 19.82 -1.45 -7.82
CA GLN A 35 18.59 -1.27 -8.61
C GLN A 35 17.34 -1.87 -7.93
N ARG A 36 17.42 -2.22 -6.64
CA ARG A 36 16.30 -2.83 -5.90
C ARG A 36 15.37 -1.77 -5.36
N LEU A 37 14.08 -1.95 -5.59
CA LEU A 37 13.06 -1.06 -5.04
C LEU A 37 12.66 -1.57 -3.66
N LEU A 38 12.77 -0.70 -2.66
CA LEU A 38 12.31 -0.94 -1.29
C LEU A 38 11.23 0.08 -0.97
N TYR A 39 10.09 -0.39 -0.47
CA TYR A 39 9.08 0.48 0.09
C TYR A 39 8.46 -0.16 1.33
N THR A 40 8.03 0.70 2.25
CA THR A 40 7.37 0.31 3.48
C THR A 40 6.03 1.02 3.55
N VAL A 41 4.96 0.24 3.77
CA VAL A 41 3.62 0.75 4.00
C VAL A 41 3.27 0.53 5.46
N GLU A 42 2.99 1.63 6.17
CA GLU A 42 2.49 1.59 7.53
C GLU A 42 1.04 2.09 7.57
N ILE A 43 0.15 1.28 8.16
CA ILE A 43 -1.26 1.61 8.37
C ILE A 43 -1.49 1.73 9.87
N GLN A 44 -1.85 2.93 10.32
CA GLN A 44 -2.30 3.18 11.69
C GLN A 44 -3.82 3.26 11.74
N LEU A 45 -4.44 2.38 12.52
CA LEU A 45 -5.88 2.38 12.76
C LEU A 45 -6.24 3.37 13.87
N THR A 46 -7.52 3.78 13.90
CA THR A 46 -8.03 4.73 14.91
C THR A 46 -8.01 4.19 16.34
N ASP A 47 -7.99 2.86 16.50
CA ASP A 47 -7.84 2.20 17.80
C ASP A 47 -6.38 2.14 18.29
N GLY A 48 -5.45 2.72 17.53
CA GLY A 48 -4.03 2.78 17.86
C GLY A 48 -3.22 1.58 17.36
N ARG A 49 -3.85 0.53 16.81
CA ARG A 49 -3.11 -0.59 16.20
C ARG A 49 -2.35 -0.13 14.95
N ARG A 50 -1.21 -0.77 14.71
CA ARG A 50 -0.32 -0.48 13.57
C ARG A 50 0.01 -1.75 12.83
N PHE A 51 -0.03 -1.66 11.51
CA PHE A 51 0.41 -2.71 10.60
C PHE A 51 1.51 -2.13 9.73
N SER A 52 2.63 -2.84 9.62
CA SER A 52 3.72 -2.46 8.73
C SER A 52 4.03 -3.62 7.81
N ARG A 53 4.17 -3.32 6.52
CA ARG A 53 4.64 -4.27 5.51
C ARG A 53 5.78 -3.62 4.74
N GLU A 54 6.93 -4.28 4.80
CA GLU A 54 8.07 -3.98 3.94
C GLU A 54 8.00 -4.88 2.70
N SER A 55 8.30 -4.32 1.54
CA SER A 55 8.45 -5.08 0.31
C SER A 55 9.76 -4.71 -0.36
N SER A 56 10.53 -5.75 -0.71
CA SER A 56 11.75 -5.62 -1.50
C SER A 56 11.55 -6.36 -2.82
N SER A 57 11.58 -5.64 -3.94
CA SER A 57 11.53 -6.25 -5.27
C SER A 57 12.72 -5.80 -6.13
N SER A 58 13.28 -6.74 -6.89
CA SER A 58 14.28 -6.43 -7.92
C SER A 58 13.60 -5.80 -9.14
N PRO A 59 14.27 -4.93 -9.90
CA PRO A 59 13.66 -4.09 -10.93
C PRO A 59 13.61 -4.84 -12.26
N VAL A 60 12.99 -6.01 -12.29
CA VAL A 60 12.61 -6.60 -13.57
C VAL A 60 11.14 -6.91 -13.41
N ILE A 61 10.34 -5.89 -13.75
CA ILE A 61 8.93 -5.95 -14.10
C ILE A 61 8.26 -7.21 -13.55
N ASP A 62 7.84 -7.20 -12.29
CA ASP A 62 6.84 -8.13 -11.77
C ASP A 62 6.38 -7.64 -10.40
N GLN A 63 5.12 -7.88 -10.08
CA GLN A 63 4.42 -7.54 -8.82
C GLN A 63 3.67 -6.20 -8.80
N LEU A 64 2.85 -5.94 -9.83
CA LEU A 64 1.53 -5.34 -9.58
C LEU A 64 0.51 -6.38 -9.06
N ASP A 65 0.84 -7.68 -9.12
CA ASP A 65 -0.02 -8.79 -8.69
C ASP A 65 -0.07 -9.02 -7.15
N GLN A 66 0.72 -8.29 -6.35
CA GLN A 66 0.68 -8.41 -4.88
C GLN A 66 -0.25 -7.41 -4.19
N LEU A 67 -0.93 -6.55 -4.96
CA LEU A 67 -1.98 -5.68 -4.42
C LEU A 67 -3.32 -6.42 -4.22
N ASP A 68 -3.52 -7.56 -4.89
CA ASP A 68 -4.71 -8.42 -4.70
C ASP A 68 -4.77 -9.00 -3.27
N ASP A 69 -3.62 -9.22 -2.63
CA ASP A 69 -3.54 -9.62 -1.22
C ASP A 69 -3.98 -8.50 -0.25
N LEU A 70 -3.87 -7.24 -0.66
CA LEU A 70 -4.28 -6.10 0.18
C LEU A 70 -5.81 -5.96 0.21
N ASP A 71 -6.48 -6.21 -0.92
CA ASP A 71 -7.95 -6.27 -1.00
C ASP A 71 -8.49 -7.46 -0.18
N ALA A 72 -7.77 -8.59 -0.13
CA ALA A 72 -8.10 -9.71 0.76
C ALA A 72 -7.92 -9.36 2.24
N LEU A 73 -6.88 -8.59 2.59
CA LEU A 73 -6.63 -8.14 3.97
C LEU A 73 -7.66 -7.10 4.42
N ILE A 74 -8.04 -6.17 3.54
CA ILE A 74 -9.10 -5.17 3.78
C ILE A 74 -10.47 -5.86 3.86
N GLY A 75 -10.74 -6.85 3.00
CA GLY A 75 -11.95 -7.68 3.06
C GLY A 75 -12.09 -8.47 4.36
N ALA A 76 -10.98 -8.93 4.94
CA ALA A 76 -10.95 -9.58 6.26
C ALA A 76 -11.11 -8.60 7.44
N LEU A 77 -10.86 -7.31 7.22
CA LEU A 77 -11.01 -6.23 8.22
C LEU A 77 -12.42 -5.61 8.22
N VAL A 78 -13.29 -5.96 7.26
CA VAL A 78 -14.73 -5.65 7.33
C VAL A 78 -15.39 -6.76 8.16
N PRO A 79 -15.76 -6.54 9.43
CA PRO A 79 -16.58 -7.51 10.13
C PRO A 79 -17.89 -7.67 9.37
N ALA A 80 -18.29 -8.92 9.11
CA ALA A 80 -19.63 -9.28 8.68
C ALA A 80 -20.65 -8.74 9.71
N SER A 81 -21.02 -7.47 9.57
CA SER A 81 -22.11 -6.82 10.27
C SER A 81 -23.20 -6.56 9.26
N SER A 82 -24.13 -7.52 9.18
CA SER A 82 -25.58 -7.42 8.87
C SER A 82 -26.03 -8.81 8.42
N ARG A 83 -26.79 -9.54 9.23
CA ARG A 83 -28.26 -9.58 9.23
C ARG A 83 -28.86 -10.18 7.97
#